data_AF-A0AA90Q1H7-F1
#
_entry.id   AF-A0AA90Q1H7-F1
#
_cell.length_a   1.000
_cell.length_b   1.000
_cell.length_c   1.000
_cell.angle_alpha   90.00
_cell.angle_beta   90.00
_cell.angle_gamma   90.00
#
_symmetry.space_group_name_H-M   'P 1'
#
loop_
_entity.id
_entity.type
_entity.pdbx_description
1 polymer ?
#
loop_
_entity_poly.entity_id
_entity_poly.type
_entity_poly.pdbx_seq_one_letter_code
_entity_poly.pdbx_strand_id
1 'polypeptide(L)'
;MKSRLAACLPLVAALSAQAQTAPMGRLFTTPGERHQLDIQRGLVAAPPVPVVEAAPVPQPLTVNGLVRRSSGKSTVWVNNEAQEGARNRVSGPAQAPRVTLTLPSGQKVVLKPGQSVDMNAGTVTDVDKP
;
A
#
# COMPACT_ATOMS: atom_id res chain seq x y z
N MET A 1 -3.67 10.81 -86.25
CA MET A 1 -2.55 11.31 -85.41
C MET A 1 -3.18 11.81 -84.12
N LYS A 2 -3.16 11.04 -83.02
CA LYS A 2 -2.26 11.22 -81.84
C LYS A 2 -2.26 12.69 -81.38
N SER A 3 -2.83 13.07 -80.23
CA SER A 3 -2.49 12.57 -78.90
C SER A 3 -3.59 12.77 -77.85
N ARG A 4 -3.40 12.03 -76.76
CA ARG A 4 -4.32 11.67 -75.67
C ARG A 4 -4.71 12.86 -74.78
N LEU A 5 -6.01 13.00 -74.51
CA LEU A 5 -6.54 13.79 -73.40
C LEU A 5 -6.48 12.92 -72.13
N ALA A 6 -5.53 13.23 -71.26
CA ALA A 6 -5.49 12.70 -69.90
C ALA A 6 -5.47 13.90 -68.95
N ALA A 7 -6.66 14.34 -68.51
CA ALA A 7 -6.78 15.31 -67.45
C ALA A 7 -7.01 14.55 -66.13
N CYS A 8 -5.93 14.42 -65.37
CA CYS A 8 -5.92 13.90 -64.01
C CYS A 8 -6.86 14.71 -63.10
N LEU A 9 -7.73 14.00 -62.42
CA LEU A 9 -8.53 14.46 -61.29
C LEU A 9 -7.65 14.39 -60.02
N PRO A 10 -7.43 15.47 -59.25
CA PRO A 10 -6.99 15.33 -57.88
C PRO A 10 -8.17 15.52 -56.92
N LEU A 11 -8.55 14.40 -56.32
CA LEU A 11 -9.31 14.28 -55.09
C LEU A 11 -8.55 14.99 -53.96
N VAL A 12 -8.97 16.19 -53.58
CA VAL A 12 -8.44 16.87 -52.39
C VAL A 12 -9.14 16.30 -51.17
N ALA A 13 -8.45 15.38 -50.49
CA ALA A 13 -8.83 14.90 -49.17
C ALA A 13 -8.73 16.06 -48.17
N ALA A 14 -9.89 16.47 -47.63
CA ALA A 14 -9.96 17.40 -46.52
C ALA A 14 -9.35 16.75 -45.26
N LEU A 15 -8.08 17.06 -44.98
CA LEU A 15 -7.52 16.89 -43.64
C LEU A 15 -8.18 17.94 -42.75
N SER A 16 -9.13 17.50 -41.92
CA SER A 16 -9.66 18.29 -40.81
C SER A 16 -8.56 18.49 -39.77
N ALA A 17 -7.65 19.44 -40.01
CA ALA A 17 -6.77 19.95 -38.97
C ALA A 17 -7.65 20.66 -37.94
N GLN A 18 -7.91 20.01 -36.81
CA GLN A 18 -8.47 20.67 -35.63
C GLN A 18 -7.41 21.64 -35.11
N ALA A 19 -7.38 22.84 -35.68
CA ALA A 19 -6.62 23.96 -35.16
C ALA A 19 -7.21 24.28 -33.78
N GLN A 20 -6.50 23.90 -32.73
CA GLN A 20 -6.71 24.48 -31.41
C GLN A 20 -6.31 25.94 -31.53
N THR A 21 -7.29 26.80 -31.79
CA THR A 21 -7.16 28.25 -31.76
C THR A 21 -6.86 28.65 -30.31
N ALA A 22 -5.60 28.58 -29.93
CA ALA A 22 -5.11 29.42 -28.84
C ALA A 22 -5.38 30.87 -29.27
N PRO A 23 -6.23 31.63 -28.57
CA PRO A 23 -6.54 32.99 -28.95
C PRO A 23 -5.26 33.81 -28.79
N MET A 24 -4.62 34.09 -29.92
CA MET A 24 -3.47 34.98 -30.03
C MET A 24 -3.97 36.38 -29.62
N GLY A 25 -3.76 36.72 -28.34
CA GLY A 25 -4.27 37.95 -27.75
C GLY A 25 -4.50 37.96 -26.23
N ARG A 26 -4.24 36.88 -25.47
CA ARG A 26 -4.25 36.95 -24.00
C ARG A 26 -2.83 36.92 -23.44
N LEU A 27 -2.30 38.12 -23.13
CA LEU A 27 -1.10 38.33 -22.30
C LEU A 27 -1.36 38.04 -20.80
N PHE A 28 -2.57 37.58 -20.47
CA PHE A 28 -3.01 37.36 -19.10
C PHE A 28 -3.00 35.87 -18.83
N THR A 29 -2.27 35.51 -17.77
CA THR A 29 -2.35 34.20 -17.12
C THR A 29 -3.81 33.83 -16.92
N THR A 30 -4.14 32.55 -17.08
CA THR A 30 -5.47 32.05 -16.71
C THR A 30 -5.76 32.35 -15.23
N PRO A 31 -7.03 32.39 -14.78
CA PRO A 31 -7.33 32.59 -13.36
C PRO A 31 -6.60 31.60 -12.44
N GLY A 32 -6.46 30.33 -12.84
CA GLY A 32 -5.72 29.32 -12.09
C GLY A 32 -4.21 29.58 -12.06
N GLU A 33 -3.63 29.99 -13.18
CA GLU A 33 -2.19 30.30 -13.29
C GLU A 33 -1.81 31.57 -12.50
N ARG A 34 -2.70 32.58 -12.45
CA ARG A 34 -2.56 33.72 -11.55
C ARG A 34 -2.55 33.30 -10.09
N HIS A 35 -3.50 32.45 -9.71
CA HIS A 35 -3.59 31.94 -8.35
C HIS A 35 -2.31 31.20 -7.94
N GLN A 36 -1.73 30.40 -8.85
CA GLN A 36 -0.46 29.71 -8.60
C GLN A 36 0.72 30.69 -8.45
N LEU A 37 0.77 31.77 -9.24
CA LEU A 37 1.78 32.83 -9.08
C LEU A 37 1.60 33.61 -7.78
N ASP A 38 0.36 33.86 -7.35
CA ASP A 38 0.07 34.56 -6.10
C ASP A 38 0.49 33.72 -4.88
N ILE A 39 0.36 32.39 -4.96
CA ILE A 39 0.93 31.46 -3.99
C ILE A 39 2.47 31.54 -3.99
N GLN A 40 3.11 31.55 -5.17
CA GLN A 40 4.57 31.64 -5.27
C GLN A 40 5.14 32.97 -4.75
N ARG A 41 4.40 34.08 -4.89
CA ARG A 41 4.75 35.40 -4.35
C ARG A 41 4.45 35.54 -2.86
N GLY A 42 3.82 34.54 -2.24
CA GLY A 42 3.41 34.59 -0.83
C GLY A 42 2.23 35.53 -0.55
N LEU A 43 1.50 35.95 -1.59
CA LEU A 43 0.29 36.79 -1.47
C LEU A 43 -0.93 35.97 -1.03
N VAL A 44 -0.90 34.67 -1.27
CA VAL A 44 -1.89 33.69 -0.82
C VAL A 44 -1.17 32.54 -0.16
N ALA A 45 -1.70 32.04 0.96
CA ALA A 45 -1.16 30.86 1.62
C ALA A 45 -1.21 29.67 0.66
N ALA A 46 -0.10 28.95 0.52
CA ALA A 46 -0.08 27.70 -0.21
C ALA A 46 -1.11 26.74 0.41
N PRO A 47 -1.83 25.95 -0.41
CA PRO A 47 -2.68 24.90 0.13
C PRO A 47 -1.85 24.01 1.05
N PRO A 48 -2.41 23.57 2.19
CA PRO A 48 -1.70 22.71 3.12
C PRO A 48 -1.22 21.48 2.36
N VAL A 49 0.09 21.23 2.42
CA VAL A 49 0.66 19.99 1.89
C VAL A 49 -0.02 18.85 2.65
N PRO A 50 -0.64 17.88 1.98
CA PRO A 50 -1.21 16.75 2.69
C PRO A 50 -0.09 16.10 3.49
N VAL A 51 -0.24 16.10 4.82
CA VAL A 51 0.66 15.38 5.71
C VAL A 51 0.43 13.92 5.40
N VAL A 52 1.39 13.29 4.73
CA VAL A 52 1.40 11.85 4.56
C VAL A 52 1.62 11.27 5.95
N GLU A 53 0.54 10.78 6.56
CA GLU A 53 0.61 10.07 7.84
C GLU A 53 1.55 8.88 7.65
N ALA A 54 2.62 8.82 8.44
CA ALA A 54 3.56 7.72 8.38
C ALA A 54 2.81 6.42 8.67
N ALA A 55 3.05 5.39 7.85
CA ALA A 55 2.43 4.09 8.06
C ALA A 55 2.71 3.60 9.50
N PRO A 56 1.71 3.04 10.21
CA PRO A 56 1.91 2.57 11.56
C PRO A 56 3.01 1.51 11.58
N VAL A 57 3.97 1.68 12.49
CA VAL A 57 5.03 0.70 12.70
C VAL A 57 4.38 -0.61 13.17
N PRO A 58 4.60 -1.74 12.47
CA PRO A 58 3.96 -2.99 12.84
C PRO A 58 4.48 -3.43 14.21
N GLN A 59 3.54 -3.71 15.11
CA GLN A 59 3.86 -4.14 16.46
C GLN A 59 4.32 -5.60 16.46
N PRO A 60 5.28 -5.98 17.31
CA PRO A 60 5.73 -7.36 17.40
C PRO A 60 4.60 -8.27 17.90
N LEU A 61 4.63 -9.53 17.48
CA LEU A 61 3.62 -10.52 17.82
C LEU A 61 4.13 -11.42 18.94
N THR A 62 3.50 -11.32 20.11
CA THR A 62 3.94 -11.99 21.34
C THR A 62 2.99 -13.10 21.72
N VAL A 63 3.51 -14.31 21.95
CA VAL A 63 2.72 -15.42 22.52
C VAL A 63 2.76 -15.31 24.03
N ASN A 64 1.70 -14.75 24.62
CA ASN A 64 1.60 -14.63 26.08
C ASN A 64 1.41 -15.99 26.75
N GLY A 65 0.63 -16.88 26.13
CA GLY A 65 0.26 -18.14 26.76
C GLY A 65 -0.56 -19.07 25.88
N LEU A 66 -0.77 -20.28 26.39
CA LEU A 66 -1.55 -21.33 25.74
C LEU A 66 -2.33 -22.11 26.79
N VAL A 67 -3.59 -22.41 26.50
CA VAL A 67 -4.39 -23.40 27.23
C VAL A 67 -4.74 -24.53 26.27
N ARG A 68 -4.35 -25.75 26.63
CA ARG A 68 -4.69 -26.97 25.89
C ARG A 68 -5.70 -27.78 26.69
N ARG A 69 -6.89 -27.98 26.13
CA ARG A 69 -7.96 -28.76 26.76
C ARG A 69 -7.80 -30.23 26.38
N SER A 70 -8.16 -31.13 27.28
CA SER A 70 -8.15 -32.58 27.04
C SER A 70 -9.05 -33.00 25.86
N SER A 71 -10.09 -32.21 25.56
CA SER A 71 -10.99 -32.40 24.42
C SER A 71 -10.36 -32.08 23.04
N GLY A 72 -9.08 -31.69 23.00
CA GLY A 72 -8.34 -31.39 21.77
C GLY A 72 -8.43 -29.93 21.31
N LYS A 73 -9.29 -29.12 21.93
CA LYS A 73 -9.37 -27.68 21.68
C LYS A 73 -8.21 -26.95 22.37
N SER A 74 -7.69 -25.90 21.74
CA SER A 74 -6.65 -25.04 22.31
C SER A 74 -6.95 -23.57 22.08
N THR A 75 -6.59 -22.76 23.07
CA THR A 75 -6.67 -21.29 23.02
C THR A 75 -5.25 -20.75 23.19
N VAL A 76 -4.81 -19.93 22.26
CA VAL A 76 -3.50 -19.24 22.30
C VAL A 76 -3.77 -17.77 22.59
N TRP A 77 -3.07 -17.18 23.56
CA TRP A 77 -3.08 -15.74 23.77
C TRP A 77 -1.93 -15.12 23.01
N VAL A 78 -2.26 -14.24 22.07
CA VAL A 78 -1.31 -13.52 21.25
C VAL A 78 -1.59 -12.02 21.39
N ASN A 79 -0.61 -11.23 21.81
CA ASN A 79 -0.79 -9.80 22.13
C ASN A 79 -2.01 -9.55 23.04
N ASN A 80 -2.16 -10.36 24.08
CA ASN A 80 -3.27 -10.35 25.04
C ASN A 80 -4.66 -10.69 24.46
N GLU A 81 -4.76 -11.01 23.17
CA GLU A 81 -6.00 -11.46 22.55
C GLU A 81 -6.09 -12.99 22.53
N ALA A 82 -7.24 -13.52 22.95
CA ALA A 82 -7.52 -14.95 22.91
C ALA A 82 -7.86 -15.40 21.48
N GLN A 83 -7.05 -16.31 20.93
CA GLN A 83 -7.24 -16.89 19.61
C GLN A 83 -7.59 -18.38 19.74
N GLU A 84 -8.83 -18.71 19.39
CA GLU A 84 -9.34 -20.08 19.40
C GLU A 84 -9.26 -20.71 17.99
N GLY A 85 -8.96 -22.02 17.94
CA GLY A 85 -9.10 -22.82 16.71
C GLY A 85 -7.88 -22.81 15.78
N ALA A 86 -8.11 -23.15 14.50
CA ALA A 86 -7.08 -23.55 13.53
C ALA A 86 -6.14 -22.43 13.04
N ARG A 87 -6.34 -21.18 13.48
CA ARG A 87 -5.45 -20.07 13.12
C ARG A 87 -4.01 -20.32 13.55
N ASN A 88 -3.84 -20.95 14.72
CA ASN A 88 -2.54 -21.25 15.31
C ASN A 88 -2.39 -22.75 15.51
N ARG A 89 -1.28 -23.31 15.00
CA ARG A 89 -1.00 -24.74 15.20
C ARG A 89 -0.20 -24.92 16.48
N VAL A 90 -0.79 -25.60 17.45
CA VAL A 90 -0.14 -25.96 18.71
C VAL A 90 0.49 -27.35 18.57
N SER A 91 1.74 -27.49 18.98
CA SER A 91 2.51 -28.73 18.90
C SER A 91 3.44 -28.91 20.11
N GLY A 92 3.99 -30.11 20.29
CA GLY A 92 4.89 -30.42 21.40
C GLY A 92 4.18 -30.94 22.66
N PRO A 93 4.96 -31.35 23.68
CA PRO A 93 4.45 -31.84 24.95
C PRO A 93 3.88 -30.68 25.80
N ALA A 94 3.06 -31.01 26.80
CA ALA A 94 2.43 -30.01 27.67
C ALA A 94 3.45 -29.15 28.44
N GLN A 95 4.63 -29.71 28.74
CA GLN A 95 5.71 -29.02 29.46
C GLN A 95 6.53 -28.08 28.56
N ALA A 96 6.49 -28.27 27.24
CA ALA A 96 7.24 -27.47 26.28
C ALA A 96 6.41 -27.24 25.00
N PRO A 97 5.28 -26.52 25.11
CA PRO A 97 4.41 -26.28 23.98
C PRO A 97 5.05 -25.32 22.98
N ARG A 98 4.71 -25.51 21.71
CA ARG A 98 5.13 -24.66 20.59
C ARG A 98 3.91 -24.22 19.80
N VAL A 99 3.88 -22.95 19.45
CA VAL A 99 2.81 -22.32 18.67
C VAL A 99 3.37 -21.90 17.32
N THR A 100 2.78 -22.37 16.24
CA THR A 100 3.09 -21.88 14.89
C THR A 100 2.14 -20.75 14.53
N LEU A 101 2.69 -19.56 14.29
CA LEU A 101 1.98 -18.38 13.81
C LEU A 101 2.28 -18.17 12.34
N THR A 102 1.29 -17.70 11.58
CA THR A 102 1.49 -17.25 10.19
C THR A 102 1.51 -15.72 10.20
N LEU A 103 2.63 -15.14 9.80
CA LEU A 103 2.81 -13.71 9.72
C LEU A 103 2.06 -13.12 8.51
N PRO A 104 1.77 -11.81 8.50
CA PRO A 104 1.20 -11.13 7.33
C PRO A 104 2.05 -11.30 6.06
N SER A 105 3.37 -11.50 6.21
CA SER A 105 4.29 -11.83 5.12
C SER A 105 4.08 -13.24 4.52
N GLY A 106 3.21 -14.06 5.11
CA GLY A 106 3.00 -15.47 4.75
C GLY A 106 4.02 -16.44 5.37
N GLN A 107 5.06 -15.92 6.02
CA GLN A 107 6.04 -16.73 6.74
C GLN A 107 5.39 -17.43 7.94
N LYS A 108 5.78 -18.68 8.20
CA LYS A 108 5.39 -19.41 9.40
C LYS A 108 6.52 -19.41 10.41
N VAL A 109 6.26 -18.97 11.62
CA VAL A 109 7.24 -18.92 12.71
C VAL A 109 6.73 -19.72 13.90
N VAL A 110 7.63 -20.50 14.50
CA VAL A 110 7.34 -21.31 15.69
C VAL A 110 7.85 -20.58 16.91
N LEU A 111 6.95 -20.29 17.84
CA LEU A 111 7.22 -19.58 19.09
C LEU A 111 6.88 -20.44 20.29
N LYS A 112 7.63 -20.23 21.37
CA LYS A 112 7.26 -20.68 22.72
C LYS A 112 6.40 -19.59 23.39
N PRO A 113 5.57 -19.95 24.38
CA PRO A 113 5.03 -18.96 25.30
C PRO A 113 6.17 -18.12 25.91
N GLY A 114 5.99 -16.81 25.98
CA GLY A 114 7.01 -15.86 26.41
C GLY A 114 7.93 -15.36 25.29
N GLN A 115 7.76 -15.82 24.05
CA GLN A 115 8.51 -15.28 22.90
C GLN A 115 7.68 -14.31 22.07
N SER A 116 8.38 -13.36 21.46
CA SER A 116 7.84 -12.39 20.52
C SER A 116 8.53 -12.51 19.17
N VAL A 117 7.84 -12.12 18.09
CA VAL A 117 8.41 -12.06 16.75
C VAL A 117 8.15 -10.71 16.10
N ASP A 118 9.20 -10.13 15.52
CA ASP A 118 9.06 -8.95 14.68
C ASP A 118 8.31 -9.31 13.39
N MET A 119 7.26 -8.56 13.07
CA MET A 119 6.38 -8.88 11.94
C MET A 119 7.05 -8.75 10.57
N ASN A 120 8.07 -7.89 10.45
CA ASN A 120 8.75 -7.57 9.21
C ASN A 120 10.04 -8.39 9.05
N ALA A 121 10.80 -8.53 10.13
CA ALA A 121 12.09 -9.22 10.12
C ALA A 121 11.97 -10.72 10.40
N GLY A 122 10.84 -11.19 10.96
CA GLY A 122 10.68 -12.57 11.41
C GLY A 122 11.65 -12.96 12.54
N THR A 123 12.29 -11.97 13.16
CA THR A 123 13.27 -12.17 14.23
C THR A 123 12.54 -12.47 15.53
N VAL A 124 12.90 -13.59 16.16
CA VAL A 124 12.29 -14.04 17.42
C VAL A 124 13.10 -13.51 18.59
N THR A 125 12.44 -12.85 19.52
CA THR A 125 13.01 -12.36 20.78
C THR A 125 12.30 -12.98 21.97
N ASP A 126 13.02 -13.07 23.08
CA ASP A 126 12.43 -13.44 24.37
C ASP A 126 11.85 -12.18 25.03
N VAL A 127 10.65 -12.28 25.61
CA VAL A 127 10.00 -11.15 26.29
C VAL A 127 10.70 -10.81 27.61
N ASP A 128 11.42 -11.77 28.22
CA ASP A 128 12.10 -11.58 29.50
C ASP A 128 13.51 -10.96 29.37
N LYS A 129 13.90 -10.50 28.17
CA LYS A 129 15.19 -9.84 27.98
C LYS A 129 15.07 -8.35 28.33
N PRO A 130 15.79 -7.86 29.36
CA PRO A 130 15.80 -6.44 29.73
C PRO A 130 16.47 -5.56 28.67
#